data_AF-A0AAU3XTL8-F1
#
_entry.id   AF-A0AAU3XTL8-F1
#
_cell.length_a   1.000
_cell.length_b   1.000
_cell.length_c   1.000
_cell.angle_alpha   90.00
_cell.angle_beta   90.00
_cell.angle_gamma   90.00
#
_symmetry.space_group_name_H-M   'P 1'
#
loop_
_entity.id
_entity.type
_entity.pdbx_description
1 polymer ?
#
loop_
_entity_poly.entity_id
_entity_poly.type
_entity_poly.pdbx_seq_one_letter_code
_entity_poly.pdbx_strand_id
1 'polypeptide(L)'
;MPASRAYSGRVPCDLFKGKIYGIEPGAGETKLYEDKVQNAYGLKGEYEPVKSNTSAMPAQLDRAYQKNEPIAVTLWSPHWAYDKYDLTRVADPEKTWGANNQIRTLANKGFPEKYSELNGWRKNWHMAPDELMSLEQAIQKAGRGREGEGVQNWIDAHPGIVDEMAPVK
;
A
#
# COMPACT_ATOMS: atom_id res chain seq x y z
N MET A 1 -11.38 4.57 10.09
CA MET A 1 -11.53 4.91 8.66
C MET A 1 -13.01 5.02 8.28
N PRO A 2 -13.49 6.11 7.67
CA PRO A 2 -14.84 6.13 7.11
C PRO A 2 -14.91 5.09 5.98
N ALA A 3 -16.03 4.37 5.88
CA ALA A 3 -16.22 3.31 4.90
C ALA A 3 -15.98 3.85 3.49
N SER A 4 -14.83 3.52 2.89
CA SER A 4 -14.58 3.79 1.48
C SER A 4 -15.73 3.19 0.68
N ARG A 5 -16.41 4.02 -0.11
CA ARG A 5 -17.52 3.59 -0.96
C ARG A 5 -17.01 2.44 -1.83
N ALA A 6 -17.52 1.23 -1.59
CA ALA A 6 -17.20 0.08 -2.40
C ALA A 6 -18.16 0.06 -3.59
N TYR A 7 -17.64 0.09 -4.81
CA TYR A 7 -18.43 -0.12 -6.01
C TYR A 7 -18.47 -1.62 -6.34
N SER A 8 -19.68 -2.18 -6.44
CA SER A 8 -19.89 -3.61 -6.67
C SER A 8 -20.31 -3.96 -8.11
N GLY A 9 -20.47 -2.96 -8.98
CA GLY A 9 -20.79 -3.19 -10.39
C GLY A 9 -19.55 -3.50 -11.23
N ARG A 10 -19.76 -3.95 -12.47
CA ARG A 10 -18.71 -3.92 -13.49
C ARG A 10 -18.50 -2.47 -13.92
N VAL A 11 -17.25 -2.03 -14.02
CA VAL A 11 -16.92 -0.73 -14.60
C VAL A 11 -16.53 -0.96 -16.07
N PRO A 12 -17.05 -0.19 -17.03
CA PRO A 12 -16.64 -0.33 -18.43
C PRO A 12 -15.15 -0.08 -18.64
N CYS A 13 -14.51 -0.92 -19.44
CA CYS A 13 -13.09 -0.84 -19.80
C CYS A 13 -12.67 0.50 -20.40
N ASP A 14 -13.51 1.05 -21.29
CA ASP A 14 -13.25 2.30 -21.99
C ASP A 14 -13.08 3.50 -21.05
N LEU A 15 -13.73 3.46 -19.87
CA LEU A 15 -13.61 4.51 -18.87
C LEU A 15 -12.14 4.71 -18.44
N PHE A 16 -11.38 3.62 -18.36
CA PHE A 16 -9.98 3.63 -17.95
C PHE A 16 -9.02 3.47 -19.13
N LYS A 17 -9.49 3.73 -20.36
CA LYS A 17 -8.69 3.55 -21.60
C LYS A 17 -8.11 2.13 -21.70
N GLY A 18 -8.82 1.16 -21.15
CA GLY A 18 -8.41 -0.24 -21.04
C GLY A 18 -7.15 -0.51 -20.26
N LYS A 19 -6.81 0.32 -19.27
CA LYS A 19 -5.58 0.17 -18.48
C LYS A 19 -5.87 0.03 -16.99
N ILE A 20 -5.13 -0.87 -16.36
CA ILE A 20 -5.03 -0.97 -14.90
C ILE A 20 -3.56 -0.82 -14.53
N TYR A 21 -3.23 0.21 -13.76
CA TYR A 21 -1.85 0.55 -13.41
C TYR A 21 -1.43 -0.16 -12.12
N GLY A 22 -0.45 -1.05 -12.24
CA GLY A 22 0.24 -1.64 -11.09
C GLY A 22 1.58 -0.98 -10.83
N ILE A 23 2.38 -1.58 -9.95
CA ILE A 23 3.77 -1.18 -9.70
C ILE A 23 4.73 -2.14 -10.42
N GLU A 24 5.85 -2.51 -9.81
CA GLU A 24 6.82 -3.43 -10.38
C GLU A 24 6.18 -4.80 -10.70
N PRO A 25 6.61 -5.50 -11.77
CA PRO A 25 6.16 -6.85 -12.10
C PRO A 25 6.40 -7.89 -10.99
N GLY A 26 7.40 -7.62 -10.14
CA GLY A 26 7.78 -8.50 -9.03
C GLY A 26 6.87 -8.38 -7.80
N ALA A 27 6.10 -7.30 -7.70
CA ALA A 27 5.30 -6.98 -6.53
C ALA A 27 4.14 -7.97 -6.36
N GLY A 28 3.79 -8.27 -5.11
CA GLY A 28 2.84 -9.32 -4.77
C GLY A 28 1.44 -9.05 -5.33
N GLU A 29 0.98 -7.81 -5.26
CA GLU A 29 -0.29 -7.35 -5.81
C GLU A 29 -0.29 -7.33 -7.34
N THR A 30 0.80 -6.90 -7.99
CA THR A 30 0.90 -6.96 -9.46
C THR A 30 0.79 -8.42 -9.93
N LYS A 31 1.48 -9.34 -9.26
CA LYS A 31 1.37 -10.77 -9.55
C LYS A 31 -0.01 -11.34 -9.28
N LEU A 32 -0.61 -11.02 -8.13
CA LEU A 32 -1.97 -11.46 -7.81
C LEU A 32 -2.98 -11.01 -8.87
N TYR A 33 -2.83 -9.77 -9.36
CA TYR A 33 -3.64 -9.27 -10.46
C TYR A 33 -3.52 -10.14 -11.70
N GLU A 34 -2.29 -10.37 -12.15
CA GLU A 34 -1.99 -11.08 -13.39
C GLU A 34 -2.34 -12.58 -13.30
N ASP A 35 -2.04 -13.23 -12.20
CA ASP A 35 -2.19 -14.67 -12.08
C ASP A 35 -3.62 -15.08 -11.74
N LYS A 36 -4.33 -14.26 -10.95
CA LYS A 36 -5.61 -14.65 -10.34
C LYS A 36 -6.75 -13.70 -10.64
N VAL A 37 -6.62 -12.41 -10.31
CA VAL A 37 -7.75 -11.46 -10.35
C VAL A 37 -8.29 -11.31 -11.76
N GLN A 38 -7.41 -11.08 -12.76
CA GLN A 38 -7.86 -10.85 -14.13
C GLN A 38 -8.57 -12.07 -14.74
N ASN A 39 -8.19 -13.28 -14.34
CA ASN A 39 -8.81 -14.51 -14.82
C ASN A 39 -10.16 -14.75 -14.15
N ALA A 40 -10.22 -14.57 -12.82
CA ALA A 40 -11.44 -14.79 -12.03
C ALA A 40 -12.59 -13.86 -12.46
N TYR A 41 -12.27 -12.63 -12.86
CA TYR A 41 -13.26 -11.64 -13.30
C TYR A 41 -13.36 -11.50 -14.83
N GLY A 42 -12.66 -12.33 -15.60
CA GLY A 42 -12.70 -12.27 -17.07
C GLY A 42 -12.20 -10.95 -17.66
N LEU A 43 -11.25 -10.29 -16.98
CA LEU A 43 -10.62 -9.03 -17.39
C LEU A 43 -9.47 -9.23 -18.39
N LYS A 44 -8.98 -10.47 -18.51
CA LYS A 44 -7.89 -10.81 -19.41
C LYS A 44 -8.28 -10.54 -20.86
N GLY A 45 -7.49 -9.70 -21.54
CA GLY A 45 -7.76 -9.28 -22.91
C GLY A 45 -8.73 -8.10 -23.04
N GLU A 46 -9.41 -7.73 -21.95
CA GLU A 46 -10.19 -6.49 -21.87
C GLU A 46 -9.32 -5.36 -21.31
N TYR A 47 -8.58 -5.62 -20.23
CA TYR A 47 -7.67 -4.65 -19.62
C TYR A 47 -6.20 -5.03 -19.87
N GLU A 48 -5.39 -4.03 -20.23
CA GLU A 48 -3.94 -4.08 -20.24
C GLU A 48 -3.39 -3.82 -18.81
N PRO A 49 -2.67 -4.76 -18.20
CA PRO A 49 -1.92 -4.50 -16.97
C PRO A 49 -0.70 -3.62 -17.29
N VAL A 50 -0.72 -2.36 -16.84
CA VAL A 50 0.41 -1.46 -17.01
C VAL A 50 1.36 -1.63 -15.83
N LYS A 51 2.50 -2.28 -16.08
CA LYS A 51 3.57 -2.47 -15.09
C LYS A 51 4.39 -1.19 -14.99
N SER A 52 4.43 -0.62 -13.79
CA SER A 52 5.06 0.67 -13.50
C SER A 52 6.12 0.46 -12.42
N ASN A 53 6.29 1.43 -11.53
CA ASN A 53 7.04 1.28 -10.30
C ASN A 53 6.34 2.01 -9.15
N THR A 54 6.79 1.74 -7.92
CA THR A 54 6.22 2.25 -6.67
C THR A 54 6.15 3.78 -6.62
N SER A 55 7.03 4.48 -7.33
CA SER A 55 6.97 5.96 -7.44
C SER A 55 6.09 6.44 -8.61
N ALA A 56 6.04 5.68 -9.71
CA ALA A 56 5.41 6.11 -10.94
C ALA A 56 3.89 5.89 -10.95
N MET A 57 3.38 4.81 -10.34
CA MET A 57 1.93 4.59 -10.24
C MET A 57 1.23 5.70 -9.43
N PRO A 58 1.70 6.10 -8.23
CA PRO A 58 1.09 7.22 -7.50
C PRO A 58 1.19 8.56 -8.24
N ALA A 59 2.24 8.79 -9.03
CA ALA A 59 2.36 9.98 -9.87
C ALA A 59 1.37 9.96 -11.06
N GLN A 60 1.05 8.78 -11.61
CA GLN A 60 0.00 8.63 -12.62
C GLN A 60 -1.38 8.88 -12.01
N LEU A 61 -1.63 8.34 -10.81
CA LEU A 61 -2.84 8.61 -10.03
C LEU A 61 -3.01 10.11 -9.76
N ASP A 62 -1.97 10.78 -9.24
CA ASP A 62 -2.00 12.23 -8.97
C ASP A 62 -2.33 13.03 -10.24
N ARG A 63 -1.64 12.73 -11.36
CA ARG A 63 -1.91 13.42 -12.64
C ARG A 63 -3.33 13.20 -13.15
N ALA A 64 -3.87 11.99 -13.05
CA ALA A 64 -5.23 11.70 -13.46
C ALA A 64 -6.24 12.42 -12.56
N TYR A 65 -6.01 12.39 -11.24
CA TYR A 65 -6.83 13.08 -10.25
C TYR A 65 -6.89 14.60 -10.50
N GLN A 66 -5.74 15.26 -10.71
CA GLN A 66 -5.68 16.69 -11.00
C GLN A 66 -6.38 17.09 -12.30
N LYS A 67 -6.48 16.15 -13.25
CA LYS A 67 -7.16 16.37 -14.54
C LYS A 67 -8.63 15.92 -14.54
N ASN A 68 -9.14 15.41 -13.42
CA ASN A 68 -10.44 14.75 -13.35
C ASN A 68 -10.59 13.63 -14.40
N GLU A 69 -9.50 12.92 -14.70
CA GLU A 69 -9.50 11.77 -15.60
C GLU A 69 -9.70 10.47 -14.80
N PRO A 70 -10.54 9.54 -15.26
CA PRO A 70 -10.67 8.24 -14.62
C PRO A 70 -9.36 7.45 -14.69
N ILE A 71 -9.01 6.76 -13.60
CA ILE A 71 -7.87 5.85 -13.54
C ILE A 71 -8.21 4.65 -12.67
N ALA A 72 -7.75 3.46 -13.08
CA ALA A 72 -7.77 2.25 -12.28
C ALA A 72 -6.34 1.86 -11.91
N VAL A 73 -6.10 1.62 -10.62
CA VAL A 73 -4.78 1.26 -10.08
C VAL A 73 -4.89 0.10 -9.11
N THR A 74 -3.86 -0.73 -8.99
CA THR A 74 -3.76 -1.72 -7.91
C THR A 74 -3.16 -1.04 -6.68
N LEU A 75 -3.97 -0.84 -5.64
CA LEU A 75 -3.59 -0.18 -4.39
C LEU A 75 -3.83 -1.08 -3.18
N TRP A 76 -3.12 -0.84 -2.07
CA TRP A 76 -3.19 -1.63 -0.85
C TRP A 76 -3.52 -0.79 0.37
N SER A 77 -3.81 -1.43 1.50
CA SER A 77 -4.09 -0.74 2.77
C SER A 77 -3.26 -1.31 3.91
N PRO A 78 -2.76 -0.45 4.82
CA PRO A 78 -2.84 1.03 4.79
C PRO A 78 -2.03 1.63 3.63
N HIS A 79 -2.46 2.79 3.13
CA HIS A 79 -1.71 3.58 2.14
C HIS A 79 -2.12 5.06 2.17
N TRP A 80 -1.17 5.99 2.21
CA TRP A 80 -1.42 7.44 2.29
C TRP A 80 -2.38 8.01 1.22
N ALA A 81 -2.46 7.38 0.05
CA ALA A 81 -3.29 7.86 -1.06
C ALA A 81 -4.80 7.85 -0.73
N TYR A 82 -5.25 7.01 0.19
CA TYR A 82 -6.65 6.97 0.62
C TYR A 82 -7.08 8.21 1.42
N ASP A 83 -6.12 8.93 2.02
CA ASP A 83 -6.41 10.17 2.74
C ASP A 83 -6.19 11.40 1.86
N LYS A 84 -5.31 11.30 0.84
CA LYS A 84 -5.06 12.41 -0.09
C LYS A 84 -6.14 12.54 -1.17
N TYR A 85 -6.72 11.44 -1.62
CA TYR A 85 -7.65 11.42 -2.75
C TYR A 85 -8.97 10.76 -2.39
N ASP A 86 -10.06 11.22 -3.00
CA ASP A 86 -11.36 10.54 -2.94
C ASP A 86 -11.35 9.30 -3.86
N LEU A 87 -10.89 8.17 -3.33
CA LEU A 87 -10.76 6.91 -4.06
C LEU A 87 -11.95 5.98 -3.77
N THR A 88 -12.50 5.40 -4.83
CA THR A 88 -13.50 4.33 -4.74
C THR A 88 -12.81 2.97 -4.79
N ARG A 89 -13.08 2.09 -3.81
CA ARG A 89 -12.62 0.70 -3.88
C ARG A 89 -13.57 -0.12 -4.74
N VAL A 90 -13.03 -0.97 -5.61
CA VAL A 90 -13.84 -1.96 -6.32
C VAL A 90 -14.00 -3.18 -5.40
N ALA A 91 -15.23 -3.67 -5.26
CA ALA A 91 -15.51 -4.85 -4.44
C ALA A 91 -14.84 -6.10 -5.04
N ASP A 92 -14.34 -6.98 -4.18
CA ASP A 92 -13.75 -8.28 -4.54
C ASP A 92 -14.58 -9.42 -3.93
N PRO A 93 -15.79 -9.71 -4.46
CA PRO A 93 -16.67 -10.75 -3.93
C PRO A 93 -16.02 -12.14 -3.95
N GLU A 94 -15.18 -12.43 -4.95
CA GLU A 94 -14.44 -13.70 -5.09
C GLU A 94 -13.20 -13.78 -4.20
N LYS A 95 -12.90 -12.71 -3.44
CA LYS A 95 -11.75 -12.62 -2.50
C LYS A 95 -10.42 -13.00 -3.18
N THR A 96 -10.27 -12.60 -4.44
CA THR A 96 -9.09 -12.90 -5.26
C THR A 96 -7.82 -12.25 -4.71
N TRP A 97 -7.93 -11.07 -4.10
CA TRP A 97 -6.84 -10.34 -3.43
C TRP A 97 -6.47 -10.88 -2.04
N GLY A 98 -7.22 -11.86 -1.54
CA GLY A 98 -7.07 -12.41 -0.19
C GLY A 98 -7.95 -11.70 0.85
N ALA A 99 -8.30 -12.42 1.92
CA ALA A 99 -9.24 -11.93 2.93
C ALA A 99 -8.55 -11.32 4.16
N ASN A 100 -7.30 -11.68 4.45
CA ASN A 100 -6.59 -11.36 5.70
C ASN A 100 -5.11 -11.09 5.44
N ASN A 101 -4.80 -10.05 4.66
CA ASN A 101 -3.42 -9.67 4.40
C ASN A 101 -2.76 -9.13 5.68
N GLN A 102 -1.52 -9.56 5.94
CA GLN A 102 -0.77 -9.21 7.15
C GLN A 102 0.65 -8.78 6.77
N ILE A 103 1.15 -7.76 7.46
CA ILE A 103 2.56 -7.38 7.41
C ILE A 103 3.29 -8.22 8.46
N ARG A 104 4.32 -8.95 8.03
CA ARG A 104 5.10 -9.83 8.89
C ARG A 104 6.58 -9.54 8.75
N THR A 105 7.28 -9.46 9.87
CA THR A 105 8.72 -9.31 9.91
C THR A 105 9.38 -10.68 9.83
N LEU A 106 10.20 -10.88 8.80
CA LEU A 106 10.94 -12.14 8.59
C LEU A 106 12.43 -11.91 8.82
N ALA A 107 13.12 -12.93 9.34
CA ALA A 107 14.56 -12.92 9.52
C ALA A 107 15.15 -14.30 9.19
N ASN A 108 16.43 -14.34 8.81
CA ASN A 108 17.15 -15.60 8.66
C ASN A 108 17.18 -16.36 9.99
N LYS A 109 17.21 -17.71 9.93
CA LYS A 109 17.25 -18.60 11.10
C LYS A 109 18.35 -18.24 12.11
N GLY A 110 19.53 -17.82 11.66
CA GLY A 110 20.66 -17.45 12.54
C GLY A 110 20.67 -15.99 13.01
N PHE A 111 19.65 -15.19 12.63
CA PHE A 111 19.57 -13.79 13.01
C PHE A 111 19.40 -13.60 14.53
N PRO A 112 18.48 -14.31 15.21
CA PRO A 112 18.24 -14.10 16.63
C PRO A 112 19.50 -14.26 17.50
N GLU A 113 20.36 -15.21 17.15
CA GLU A 113 21.61 -15.48 17.86
C GLU A 113 22.66 -14.40 17.57
N LYS A 114 22.77 -13.98 16.30
CA LYS A 114 23.77 -13.00 15.88
C LYS A 114 23.46 -11.57 16.35
N TYR A 115 22.18 -11.23 16.46
CA TYR A 115 21.71 -9.87 16.74
C TYR A 115 20.52 -9.90 17.69
N SER A 116 20.76 -10.35 18.92
CA SER A 116 19.72 -10.57 19.93
C SER A 116 18.92 -9.30 20.28
N GLU A 117 19.59 -8.15 20.37
CA GLU A 117 18.94 -6.86 20.63
C GLU A 117 18.01 -6.44 19.50
N LEU A 118 18.53 -6.36 18.26
CA LEU A 118 17.71 -6.06 17.08
C LEU A 118 16.56 -7.07 16.89
N ASN A 119 16.76 -8.32 17.30
CA ASN A 119 15.72 -9.32 17.31
C ASN A 119 14.63 -9.04 18.33
N GLY A 120 14.98 -8.48 19.50
CA GLY A 120 14.01 -7.92 20.44
C GLY A 120 13.20 -6.80 19.80
N TRP A 121 13.87 -5.80 19.21
CA TRP A 121 13.18 -4.68 18.56
C TRP A 121 12.22 -5.13 17.47
N ARG A 122 12.62 -6.05 16.59
CA ARG A 122 11.72 -6.59 15.55
C ARG A 122 10.53 -7.37 16.10
N LYS A 123 10.65 -7.99 17.28
CA LYS A 123 9.52 -8.65 17.95
C LYS A 123 8.59 -7.63 18.61
N ASN A 124 9.11 -6.49 19.04
CA ASN A 124 8.28 -5.43 19.61
C ASN A 124 7.58 -4.63 18.51
N TRP A 125 8.19 -4.48 17.35
CA TRP A 125 7.63 -3.72 16.23
C TRP A 125 6.28 -4.28 15.75
N HIS A 126 5.22 -3.57 16.13
CA HIS A 126 3.84 -3.79 15.70
C HIS A 126 3.19 -2.43 15.55
N MET A 127 2.42 -2.23 14.47
CA MET A 127 1.63 -1.02 14.26
C MET A 127 0.20 -1.41 13.93
N ALA A 128 -0.76 -0.68 14.51
CA ALA A 128 -2.13 -0.73 14.04
C ALA A 128 -2.22 -0.12 12.62
N PRO A 129 -3.21 -0.50 11.79
CA PRO A 129 -3.34 0.05 10.44
C PRO A 129 -3.42 1.58 10.38
N ASP A 130 -4.15 2.20 11.31
CA ASP A 130 -4.28 3.66 11.39
C ASP A 130 -2.96 4.33 11.81
N GLU A 131 -2.18 3.67 12.67
CA GLU A 131 -0.86 4.16 13.12
C GLU A 131 0.15 4.13 11.96
N LEU A 132 0.24 3.01 11.24
CA LEU A 132 1.08 2.89 10.05
C LEU A 132 0.67 3.88 8.95
N MET A 133 -0.64 4.09 8.75
CA MET A 133 -1.14 5.09 7.81
C MET A 133 -0.70 6.51 8.20
N SER A 134 -0.76 6.86 9.48
CA SER A 134 -0.33 8.18 9.97
C SER A 134 1.18 8.40 9.79
N LEU A 135 2.00 7.35 9.95
CA LEU A 135 3.43 7.40 9.68
C LEU A 135 3.71 7.61 8.19
N GLU A 136 3.05 6.86 7.31
CA GLU A 136 3.19 7.05 5.86
C GLU A 136 2.82 8.48 5.45
N GLN A 137 1.78 9.07 6.03
CA GLN A 137 1.39 10.46 5.75
C GLN A 137 2.44 11.47 6.18
N ALA A 138 3.02 11.30 7.37
CA ALA A 138 4.08 12.18 7.84
C ALA A 138 5.29 12.16 6.90
N ILE A 139 5.68 10.96 6.43
CA ILE A 139 6.74 10.77 5.42
C ILE A 139 6.38 11.46 4.11
N GLN A 140 5.17 11.26 3.59
CA GLN A 140 4.74 11.90 2.33
C GLN A 140 4.66 13.42 2.43
N LYS A 141 4.21 13.95 3.57
CA LYS A 141 4.12 15.40 3.81
C LYS A 141 5.50 16.05 3.89
N ALA A 142 6.48 15.35 4.46
CA ALA A 142 7.87 15.80 4.42
C ALA A 142 8.40 15.81 2.98
N GLY A 143 7.95 14.89 2.13
CA GLY A 143 8.26 14.88 0.71
C GLY A 143 9.62 14.23 0.39
N ARG A 144 9.86 14.06 -0.91
CA ARG A 144 10.98 13.26 -1.42
C ARG A 144 12.33 13.78 -0.95
N GLY A 145 13.16 12.88 -0.41
CA GLY A 145 14.49 13.18 0.13
C GLY A 145 14.48 13.70 1.57
N ARG A 146 13.30 13.84 2.19
CA ARG A 146 13.11 14.27 3.59
C ARG A 146 12.36 13.23 4.41
N GLU A 147 12.41 11.97 3.99
CA GLU A 147 11.68 10.87 4.63
C GLU A 147 12.06 10.74 6.12
N GLY A 148 13.34 10.93 6.45
CA GLY A 148 13.83 10.93 7.83
C GLY A 148 13.23 12.05 8.69
N GLU A 149 13.04 13.26 8.13
CA GLU A 149 12.34 14.34 8.83
C GLU A 149 10.87 13.97 9.07
N GLY A 150 10.22 13.32 8.11
CA GLY A 150 8.85 12.82 8.26
C GLY A 150 8.72 11.79 9.37
N VAL A 151 9.65 10.83 9.45
CA VAL A 151 9.72 9.86 10.55
C VAL A 151 9.96 10.56 11.88
N GLN A 152 10.91 11.50 11.95
CA GLN A 152 11.22 12.20 13.20
C GLN A 152 10.03 13.01 13.71
N ASN A 153 9.39 13.79 12.84
CA ASN A 153 8.21 14.56 13.18
C ASN A 153 7.07 13.65 13.68
N TRP A 154 6.95 12.46 13.11
CA TRP A 154 5.96 11.48 13.55
C TRP A 154 6.31 10.93 14.94
N ILE A 155 7.57 10.57 15.20
CA ILE A 155 8.05 10.13 16.51
C ILE A 155 7.80 11.21 17.58
N ASP A 156 8.10 12.48 17.27
CA ASP A 156 7.89 13.59 18.20
C ASP A 156 6.41 13.77 18.58
N ALA A 157 5.49 13.40 17.68
CA ALA A 157 4.05 13.41 17.91
C ALA A 157 3.52 12.14 18.61
N HIS A 158 4.34 11.09 18.77
CA HIS A 158 4.00 9.80 19.37
C HIS A 158 4.99 9.45 20.49
N PRO A 159 4.99 10.19 21.61
CA PRO A 159 5.96 10.00 22.69
C PRO A 159 5.90 8.57 23.24
N GLY A 160 7.07 7.96 23.44
CA GLY A 160 7.22 6.60 23.95
C GLY A 160 7.15 5.48 22.90
N ILE A 161 6.79 5.78 21.64
CA ILE A 161 6.69 4.76 20.59
C ILE A 161 8.03 4.07 20.33
N VAL A 162 9.13 4.82 20.40
CA VAL A 162 10.49 4.29 20.23
C VAL A 162 10.91 3.44 21.44
N ASP A 163 10.53 3.86 22.65
CA ASP A 163 10.83 3.10 23.87
C ASP A 163 10.09 1.74 23.87
N GLU A 164 8.92 1.67 23.27
CA GLU A 164 8.18 0.42 23.07
C GLU A 164 8.82 -0.45 21.97
N MET A 165 9.04 0.12 20.79
CA MET A 165 9.47 -0.62 19.60
C MET A 165 10.95 -0.99 19.58
N ALA A 166 11.81 -0.11 20.08
CA ALA A 166 13.26 -0.24 20.03
C ALA A 166 13.93 0.26 21.32
N PRO A 167 13.58 -0.32 22.49
CA PRO A 167 14.22 0.06 23.74
C PRO A 167 15.72 -0.23 23.66
N VAL A 168 16.52 0.82 23.79
CA VAL A 168 17.96 0.71 23.98
C VAL A 168 18.20 0.41 25.47
N LYS A 169 18.93 -0.67 25.75
CA LYS A 169 19.28 -1.04 27.13
C LYS A 169 20.47 -0.26 27.66
#